data_AF-A0A2P7B0A9-F1
#
_entry.id   AF-A0A2P7B0A9-F1
#
_cell.length_a   1.000
_cell.length_b   1.000
_cell.length_c   1.000
_cell.angle_alpha   90.00
_cell.angle_beta   90.00
_cell.angle_gamma   90.00
#
_symmetry.space_group_name_H-M   'P 1'
#
loop_
_entity.id
_entity.type
_entity.pdbx_description
1 polymer ?
#
loop_
_entity_poly.entity_id
_entity_poly.type
_entity_poly.pdbx_seq_one_letter_code
_entity_poly.pdbx_strand_id
1 'polypeptide(L)'
;MRKTLKWILGIVVAIPVALFLTMLFVAYIAPLLRDRTTQCGDKSRITVKEEILSFASKPGRFKHIDKGYDAIEPSGDVAYSNVARVWDQEVFIKKDGKRIGRTVVMLTCDGWIELSTDPDFKPE
;
A
#
# COMPACT_ATOMS: atom_id res chain seq x y z
N MET A 1 -40.05 -36.16 26.57
CA MET A 1 -40.17 -35.94 25.11
C MET A 1 -40.23 -34.46 24.67
N ARG A 2 -40.85 -33.51 25.39
CA ARG A 2 -40.88 -32.09 24.97
C ARG A 2 -39.52 -31.37 24.93
N LYS A 3 -38.57 -31.70 25.81
CA LYS A 3 -37.24 -31.06 25.85
C LYS A 3 -36.34 -31.46 24.69
N THR A 4 -36.35 -32.75 24.30
CA THR A 4 -35.57 -33.27 23.17
C THR A 4 -36.09 -32.75 21.83
N LEU A 5 -37.42 -32.62 21.68
CA LEU A 5 -38.03 -32.05 20.47
C LEU A 5 -37.65 -30.57 20.25
N LYS A 6 -37.58 -29.76 21.32
CA LYS A 6 -37.14 -28.36 21.23
C LYS A 6 -35.67 -28.22 20.86
N TRP A 7 -34.82 -29.12 21.34
CA TRP A 7 -33.39 -29.16 20.99
C TRP A 7 -33.18 -29.50 19.52
N ILE A 8 -33.87 -30.52 19.02
CA ILE A 8 -33.79 -30.91 17.61
C ILE A 8 -34.30 -29.79 16.72
N LEU A 9 -35.44 -29.17 17.07
CA LEU A 9 -35.99 -28.04 16.30
C LEU A 9 -35.04 -26.84 16.30
N GLY A 10 -34.38 -26.56 17.43
CA GLY A 10 -33.37 -25.49 17.53
C GLY A 10 -32.18 -25.73 16.62
N ILE A 11 -31.67 -26.96 16.55
CA ILE A 11 -30.55 -27.33 15.66
C ILE A 11 -30.96 -27.23 14.18
N VAL A 12 -32.15 -27.70 13.83
CA VAL A 12 -32.67 -27.67 12.45
C VAL A 12 -32.84 -26.23 11.94
N VAL A 13 -33.13 -25.27 12.81
CA VAL A 13 -33.21 -23.84 12.45
C VAL A 13 -31.83 -23.16 12.48
N ALA A 14 -30.96 -23.54 13.42
CA ALA A 14 -29.64 -22.95 13.54
C ALA A 14 -28.74 -23.23 12.32
N ILE A 15 -28.82 -24.43 11.74
CA ILE A 15 -28.02 -24.83 10.57
C ILE A 15 -28.27 -23.92 9.34
N PRO A 16 -29.51 -23.73 8.85
CA PRO A 16 -29.78 -22.86 7.71
C PRO A 16 -29.46 -21.39 8.01
N VAL A 17 -29.65 -20.93 9.25
CA VAL A 17 -29.25 -19.57 9.65
C VAL A 17 -27.72 -19.41 9.59
N ALA A 18 -26.96 -20.39 10.07
CA ALA A 18 -25.50 -20.37 9.97
C ALA A 18 -25.03 -20.41 8.51
N LEU A 19 -25.64 -21.24 7.66
CA LEU A 19 -25.34 -21.29 6.23
C LEU A 19 -25.63 -19.97 5.52
N PHE A 20 -26.77 -19.34 5.84
CA PHE A 20 -27.16 -18.05 5.29
C PHE A 20 -26.19 -16.94 5.70
N LEU A 21 -25.82 -16.86 6.99
CA LEU A 21 -24.81 -15.90 7.47
C LEU A 21 -23.44 -16.13 6.84
N THR A 22 -23.06 -17.40 6.62
CA THR A 22 -21.80 -17.73 5.94
C THR A 22 -21.82 -17.28 4.47
N MET A 23 -22.94 -17.48 3.76
CA MET A 23 -23.13 -16.95 2.40
C MET A 23 -23.02 -15.43 2.36
N LEU A 24 -23.66 -14.72 3.29
CA LEU A 24 -23.56 -13.27 3.38
C LEU A 24 -22.12 -12.81 3.66
N PHE A 25 -21.40 -13.50 4.54
CA PHE A 25 -20.00 -13.21 4.81
C PHE A 25 -19.14 -13.37 3.55
N VAL A 26 -19.30 -14.47 2.81
CA VAL A 26 -18.54 -14.73 1.57
C VAL A 26 -18.90 -13.76 0.45
N ALA A 27 -20.17 -13.38 0.31
CA ALA A 27 -20.62 -12.49 -0.75
C ALA A 27 -20.25 -11.02 -0.50
N TYR A 28 -20.26 -10.57 0.76
CA TYR A 28 -20.14 -9.14 1.07
C TYR A 28 -18.90 -8.77 1.90
N ILE A 29 -18.44 -9.63 2.81
CA ILE A 29 -17.30 -9.32 3.70
C ILE A 29 -15.98 -9.84 3.12
N ALA A 30 -15.97 -11.05 2.54
CA ALA A 30 -14.77 -11.63 1.95
C ALA A 30 -14.15 -10.78 0.81
N PRO A 31 -14.91 -10.14 -0.10
CA PRO A 31 -14.33 -9.26 -1.11
C PRO A 31 -13.65 -8.03 -0.51
N LEU A 32 -14.26 -7.42 0.52
CA LEU A 32 -13.70 -6.28 1.25
C LEU A 32 -12.39 -6.62 1.97
N LEU A 33 -12.26 -7.86 2.45
CA LEU A 33 -11.01 -8.37 3.03
C LEU A 33 -9.98 -8.70 1.93
N ARG A 34 -10.43 -9.25 0.80
CA ARG A 34 -9.56 -9.62 -0.33
C ARG A 34 -8.91 -8.40 -0.98
N ASP A 35 -9.67 -7.32 -1.20
CA ASP A 35 -9.15 -6.08 -1.78
C ASP A 35 -8.11 -5.39 -0.90
N ARG A 36 -8.18 -5.57 0.43
CA ARG A 36 -7.14 -5.10 1.36
C ARG A 36 -5.86 -5.93 1.30
N THR A 37 -5.96 -7.20 0.90
CA THR A 37 -4.83 -8.14 0.89
C THR A 37 -4.09 -8.21 -0.46
N THR A 38 -4.72 -7.83 -1.57
CA THR A 38 -4.05 -7.73 -2.88
C THR A 38 -3.25 -6.44 -2.97
N GLN A 39 -2.12 -6.42 -2.26
CA GLN A 39 -0.98 -5.60 -2.64
C GLN A 39 -0.55 -6.00 -4.07
N CYS A 40 0.08 -5.08 -4.81
CA CYS A 40 0.53 -5.35 -6.18
C CYS A 40 1.41 -6.62 -6.28
N GLY A 41 0.78 -7.77 -6.59
CA GLY A 41 1.45 -9.07 -6.66
C GLY A 41 2.17 -9.49 -5.37
N ASP A 42 2.95 -10.58 -5.47
CA ASP A 42 3.72 -11.15 -4.36
C ASP A 42 5.00 -10.36 -4.00
N LYS A 43 5.15 -9.12 -4.48
CA LYS A 43 6.37 -8.34 -4.22
C LYS A 43 6.45 -7.96 -2.75
N SER A 44 7.55 -8.36 -2.11
CA SER A 44 7.81 -7.97 -0.72
C SER A 44 8.06 -6.46 -0.60
N ARG A 45 7.68 -5.87 0.54
CA ARG A 45 7.94 -4.46 0.85
C ARG A 45 9.43 -4.08 0.74
N ILE A 46 10.33 -5.02 1.04
CA ILE A 46 11.78 -4.83 0.94
C ILE A 46 12.19 -4.68 -0.52
N THR A 47 11.73 -5.58 -1.38
CA THR A 47 12.00 -5.54 -2.83
C THR A 47 11.49 -4.24 -3.44
N VAL A 48 10.27 -3.81 -3.07
CA VAL A 48 9.72 -2.53 -3.54
C VAL A 48 10.57 -1.35 -3.08
N LYS A 49 11.01 -1.34 -1.82
CA LYS A 49 11.88 -0.30 -1.27
C LYS A 49 13.19 -0.20 -2.05
N GLU A 50 13.81 -1.34 -2.34
CA GLU A 50 15.05 -1.40 -3.11
C GLU A 50 14.85 -0.91 -4.55
N GLU A 51 13.76 -1.30 -5.22
CA GLU A 51 13.42 -0.83 -6.57
C GLU A 51 13.24 0.69 -6.61
N ILE A 52 12.48 1.23 -5.66
CA ILE A 52 12.23 2.66 -5.54
C ILE A 52 13.53 3.43 -5.29
N LEU A 53 14.35 2.99 -4.33
CA LEU A 53 15.60 3.66 -3.99
C LEU A 53 16.65 3.53 -5.11
N SER A 54 16.71 2.37 -5.77
CA SER A 54 17.56 2.15 -6.95
C SER A 54 17.15 3.06 -8.11
N PHE A 55 15.86 3.33 -8.28
CA PHE A 55 15.40 4.31 -9.26
C PHE A 55 15.75 5.73 -8.86
N ALA A 56 15.42 6.13 -7.62
CA ALA A 56 15.62 7.49 -7.13
C ALA A 56 17.11 7.89 -7.05
N SER A 57 17.99 6.95 -6.72
CA SER A 57 19.44 7.21 -6.60
C SER A 57 20.13 7.42 -7.96
N LYS A 58 19.47 7.12 -9.10
CA LYS A 58 20.07 7.35 -10.41
C LYS A 58 20.32 8.84 -10.64
N PRO A 59 21.53 9.23 -11.07
CA PRO A 59 21.86 10.63 -11.28
C PRO A 59 20.95 11.25 -12.35
N GLY A 60 20.46 12.45 -12.06
CA GLY A 60 19.65 13.23 -12.99
C GLY A 60 18.18 12.82 -13.09
N ARG A 61 17.67 12.03 -12.15
CA ARG A 61 16.23 11.75 -12.03
C ARG A 61 15.43 12.94 -11.52
N PHE A 62 16.05 13.77 -10.69
CA PHE A 62 15.43 14.96 -10.10
C PHE A 62 15.95 16.26 -10.72
N LYS A 63 16.27 16.25 -12.02
CA LYS A 63 16.78 17.43 -12.75
C LYS A 63 15.88 18.67 -12.64
N HIS A 64 14.60 18.49 -12.37
CA HIS A 64 13.63 19.56 -12.16
C HIS A 64 13.76 20.25 -10.80
N ILE A 65 14.45 19.65 -9.84
CA ILE A 65 14.70 20.20 -8.51
C ILE A 65 16.09 20.85 -8.47
N ASP A 66 17.15 20.09 -8.77
CA ASP A 66 18.51 20.62 -8.96
C ASP A 66 19.32 19.64 -9.81
N LYS A 67 20.18 20.14 -10.71
CA LYS A 67 21.03 19.29 -11.58
C LYS A 67 22.22 18.65 -10.85
N GLY A 68 22.54 19.10 -9.64
CA GLY A 68 23.68 18.66 -8.84
C GLY A 68 23.31 18.41 -7.38
N TYR A 69 22.27 17.61 -7.14
CA TYR A 69 22.06 17.01 -5.82
C TYR A 69 23.09 15.89 -5.60
N ASP A 70 23.51 15.70 -4.36
CA ASP A 70 24.59 14.77 -4.00
C ASP A 70 24.05 13.46 -3.42
N ALA A 71 22.86 13.51 -2.80
CA ALA A 71 22.27 12.35 -2.15
C ALA A 71 20.73 12.42 -2.11
N ILE A 72 20.13 11.26 -1.85
CA ILE A 72 18.72 11.11 -1.50
C ILE A 72 18.62 10.47 -0.11
N GLU A 73 17.63 10.89 0.67
CA GLU A 73 17.36 10.39 2.01
C GLU A 73 15.89 9.96 2.10
N PRO A 74 15.58 8.66 2.29
CA PRO A 74 14.20 8.23 2.45
C PRO A 74 13.59 8.76 3.76
N SER A 75 12.39 9.31 3.64
CA SER A 75 11.55 9.68 4.78
C SER A 75 10.69 8.47 5.17
N GLY A 76 11.19 7.65 6.10
CA GLY A 76 10.47 6.49 6.61
C GLY A 76 10.48 5.26 5.69
N ASP A 77 9.46 4.41 5.85
CA ASP A 77 9.30 3.16 5.09
C ASP A 77 8.22 3.27 4.01
N VAL A 78 8.34 2.46 2.96
CA VAL A 78 7.40 2.39 1.83
C VAL A 78 5.99 2.11 2.31
N ALA A 79 5.00 2.91 1.93
CA ALA A 79 3.59 2.67 2.20
C ALA A 79 2.90 2.07 0.96
N TYR A 80 1.77 1.39 1.17
CA TYR A 80 0.92 0.92 0.09
C TYR A 80 -0.43 1.62 0.16
N SER A 81 -0.82 2.25 -0.95
CA SER A 81 -2.14 2.86 -1.12
C SER A 81 -3.05 1.92 -1.88
N ASN A 82 -4.01 1.30 -1.18
CA ASN A 82 -5.06 0.48 -1.81
C ASN A 82 -5.91 1.28 -2.80
N VAL A 83 -6.12 2.59 -2.55
CA VAL A 83 -6.99 3.45 -3.36
C VAL A 83 -6.37 3.73 -4.73
N ALA A 84 -5.07 4.05 -4.73
CA ALA A 84 -4.33 4.33 -5.97
C ALA A 84 -3.67 3.08 -6.56
N ARG A 85 -3.65 1.95 -5.82
CA ARG A 85 -2.94 0.71 -6.18
C ARG A 85 -1.47 0.96 -6.49
N VAL A 86 -0.82 1.75 -5.63
CA VAL A 86 0.60 2.11 -5.74
C VAL A 86 1.31 1.91 -4.41
N TRP A 87 2.59 1.59 -4.51
CA TRP A 87 3.53 1.71 -3.41
C TRP A 87 4.19 3.08 -3.47
N ASP A 88 4.31 3.76 -2.34
CA ASP A 88 4.88 5.10 -2.29
C ASP A 88 5.96 5.22 -1.22
N GLN A 89 7.00 5.99 -1.53
CA GLN A 89 8.07 6.32 -0.61
C GLN A 89 8.41 7.79 -0.77
N GLU A 90 8.32 8.53 0.33
CA GLU A 90 8.81 9.89 0.39
C GLU A 90 10.35 9.87 0.49
N VAL A 91 11.00 10.71 -0.31
CA VAL A 91 12.44 10.91 -0.34
C VAL A 91 12.75 12.41 -0.30
N PHE A 92 13.73 12.77 0.53
CA PHE A 92 14.36 14.09 0.52
C PHE A 92 15.55 14.08 -0.42
N ILE A 93 15.70 15.14 -1.18
CA ILE A 93 16.85 15.37 -2.05
C ILE A 93 17.79 16.29 -1.31
N LYS A 94 19.07 15.88 -1.22
CA LYS A 94 20.09 16.60 -0.47
C LYS A 94 21.18 17.15 -1.36
N LYS A 95 21.67 18.32 -0.97
CA LYS A 95 22.83 19.00 -1.55
C LYS A 95 23.60 19.65 -0.43
N ASP A 96 24.92 19.42 -0.37
CA ASP A 96 25.77 19.94 0.71
C ASP A 96 25.27 19.61 2.13
N GLY A 97 24.64 18.44 2.29
CA GLY A 97 24.07 17.98 3.57
C GLY A 97 22.69 18.57 3.93
N LYS A 98 22.18 19.54 3.17
CA LYS A 98 20.88 20.19 3.38
C LYS A 98 19.79 19.58 2.51
N ARG A 99 18.55 19.56 2.99
CA ARG A 99 17.39 19.11 2.20
C ARG A 99 16.91 20.24 1.30
N ILE A 100 17.00 20.04 -0.01
CA ILE A 100 16.64 21.04 -1.03
C ILE A 100 15.32 20.73 -1.75
N GLY A 101 14.80 19.51 -1.58
CA GLY A 101 13.55 19.11 -2.18
C GLY A 101 12.95 17.90 -1.50
N ARG A 102 11.64 17.73 -1.67
CA ARG A 102 10.91 16.53 -1.30
C ARG A 102 10.18 15.97 -2.50
N THR A 103 10.22 14.65 -2.64
CA THR A 103 9.51 13.93 -3.68
C THR A 103 8.93 12.65 -3.12
N VAL A 104 7.75 12.28 -3.59
CA VAL A 104 7.17 10.96 -3.41
C VAL A 104 7.43 10.16 -4.68
N VAL A 105 8.14 9.04 -4.53
CA VAL A 105 8.36 8.07 -5.61
C VAL A 105 7.30 6.99 -5.48
N MET A 106 6.51 6.80 -6.53
CA MET A 106 5.39 5.87 -6.55
C MET A 106 5.69 4.74 -7.54
N LEU A 107 5.56 3.49 -7.11
CA LEU A 107 5.62 2.30 -7.95
C LEU A 107 4.20 1.74 -8.12
N THR A 108 3.69 1.81 -9.34
CA THR A 108 2.39 1.23 -9.71
C THR A 108 2.45 -0.30 -9.77
N CYS A 109 1.29 -0.96 -9.65
CA CYS A 109 1.22 -2.42 -9.81
C CYS A 109 1.72 -2.92 -11.17
N ASP A 110 1.63 -2.08 -12.20
CA ASP A 110 2.06 -2.40 -13.57
C ASP A 110 3.57 -2.20 -13.77
N GLY A 111 4.31 -1.82 -12.72
CA GLY A 111 5.76 -1.66 -12.73
C GLY A 111 6.24 -0.28 -13.21
N TRP A 112 5.33 0.66 -13.47
CA TRP A 112 5.69 2.04 -13.79
C TRP A 112 6.04 2.82 -12.53
N ILE A 113 7.08 3.65 -12.64
CA ILE A 113 7.49 4.56 -11.58
C ILE A 113 7.06 5.98 -11.93
N GLU A 114 6.33 6.59 -11.01
CA GLU A 114 5.89 7.96 -11.07
C GLU A 114 6.57 8.79 -9.98
N LEU A 115 6.77 10.08 -10.26
CA LEU A 115 7.39 11.02 -9.34
C LEU A 115 6.41 12.15 -9.09
N SER A 116 6.09 12.39 -7.83
CA SER A 116 5.33 13.56 -7.39
C SER A 116 6.24 14.42 -6.54
N THR A 117 6.57 15.61 -7.04
CA THR A 117 7.38 16.58 -6.28
C THR A 117 6.47 17.47 -5.48
N ASP A 118 6.81 17.66 -4.21
CA ASP A 118 6.05 18.54 -3.33
C ASP A 118 6.42 20.01 -3.61
N PRO A 119 5.49 20.81 -4.17
CA PRO A 119 5.75 22.21 -4.48
C PRO A 119 5.86 23.08 -3.24
N ASP A 120 5.31 22.65 -2.10
CA ASP A 120 5.26 23.42 -0.85
C ASP A 120 6.46 23.14 0.07
N PHE A 121 7.37 22.26 -0.36
CA PHE A 121 8.56 21.94 0.40
C PHE A 121 9.46 23.18 0.58
N LYS A 122 9.81 23.48 1.83
CA LYS A 122 10.73 24.57 2.17
C LYS A 122 12.14 24.01 2.34
N PRO A 123 13.10 24.41 1.47
CA PRO A 123 14.49 24.02 1.61
C PRO A 123 15.11 24.47 2.94
N GLU A 124 16.09 23.71 3.42
CA GLU A 124 16.88 23.98 4.65
C GLU A 124 18.17 24.77 4.40
#